data_AF-A0A7X8C6B8-F1
#
_entry.id   AF-A0A7X8C6B8-F1
#
_cell.length_a   1.000
_cell.length_b   1.000
_cell.length_c   1.000
_cell.angle_alpha   90.00
_cell.angle_beta   90.00
_cell.angle_gamma   90.00
#
_symmetry.space_group_name_H-M   'P 1'
#
loop_
_entity.id
_entity.type
_entity.pdbx_description
1 polymer ?
#
loop_
_entity_poly.entity_id
_entity_poly.type
_entity_poly.pdbx_seq_one_letter_code
_entity_poly.pdbx_strand_id
1 'polypeptide(L)' 'MILTTILLAIGTPEILIIALVVLLLFGGRKIPELMRGLGKGISQFKKGMKDVEDEIKEDDNKKE' A
#
# COMPACT_ATOMS: atom_id res chain seq x y z
N MET A 1 20.14 -22.52 -21.30
CA MET A 1 20.41 -22.37 -19.87
C MET A 1 21.00 -21.01 -19.53
N ILE A 2 22.16 -20.61 -20.07
CA ILE A 2 22.82 -19.33 -19.71
C ILE A 2 21.96 -18.10 -20.08
N LEU A 3 21.35 -18.09 -21.27
CA LEU A 3 20.45 -17.01 -21.70
C LEU A 3 19.16 -16.92 -20.86
N THR A 4 18.65 -18.07 -20.44
CA THR A 4 17.48 -18.18 -19.55
C THR A 4 17.81 -17.64 -18.15
N THR A 5 19.02 -17.91 -17.65
CA THR A 5 19.52 -17.37 -16.37
C THR A 5 19.70 -15.86 -16.43
N ILE A 6 20.18 -15.31 -17.55
CA ILE A 6 20.32 -13.85 -17.73
C ILE A 6 18.94 -13.19 -17.83
N LEU A 7 17.98 -13.75 -18.56
CA LEU A 7 16.62 -13.19 -18.65
C LEU A 7 15.88 -13.25 -17.30
N LEU A 8 16.06 -14.33 -16.52
CA LEU A 8 15.56 -14.42 -15.13
C LEU A 8 16.30 -13.47 -14.19
N ALA A 9 17.52 -13.06 -14.53
CA ALA A 9 18.30 -12.10 -13.77
C ALA A 9 17.80 -10.66 -13.92
N ILE A 10 17.24 -10.28 -15.08
CA ILE A 10 16.80 -8.88 -15.35
C ILE A 10 15.34 -8.62 -14.89
N GLY A 11 14.97 -9.05 -13.69
CA GLY A 11 13.64 -8.76 -13.18
C GLY A 11 13.45 -9.10 -11.72
N THR A 12 13.49 -10.38 -11.39
CA THR A 12 13.24 -10.84 -10.02
C THR A 12 14.41 -10.55 -9.06
N PRO A 13 15.68 -10.84 -9.41
CA PRO A 13 16.79 -10.65 -8.47
C PRO A 13 17.22 -9.18 -8.34
N GLU A 14 17.04 -8.33 -9.36
CA GLU A 14 17.29 -6.89 -9.22
C GLU A 14 16.30 -6.24 -8.25
N ILE A 15 15.01 -6.59 -8.34
CA ILE A 15 14.01 -6.16 -7.36
C ILE A 15 14.38 -6.67 -5.97
N LEU A 16 14.85 -7.92 -5.85
CA LEU A 16 15.28 -8.50 -4.57
C LEU A 16 16.48 -7.74 -3.98
N ILE A 17 17.46 -7.37 -4.81
CA ILE A 17 18.64 -6.58 -4.41
C ILE A 17 18.22 -5.18 -3.96
N ILE A 18 17.35 -4.50 -4.72
CA ILE A 18 16.83 -3.18 -4.34
C ILE A 18 16.06 -3.29 -3.02
N ALA A 19 15.19 -4.29 -2.87
CA ALA A 19 14.46 -4.53 -1.64
C ALA A 19 15.41 -4.78 -0.46
N LEU A 20 16.52 -5.53 -0.67
CA LEU A 20 17.54 -5.77 0.35
C LEU A 20 18.28 -4.49 0.74
N VAL A 21 18.65 -3.64 -0.23
CA VAL A 21 19.29 -2.34 0.05
C VAL A 21 18.34 -1.43 0.83
N VAL A 22 17.07 -1.33 0.42
CA VAL A 22 16.03 -0.59 1.15
C VAL A 22 15.85 -1.16 2.56
N LEU A 23 15.86 -2.49 2.71
CA LEU A 23 15.75 -3.15 4.01
C LEU A 23 16.95 -2.84 4.93
N LEU A 24 18.16 -2.74 4.39
CA LEU A 24 19.36 -2.37 5.14
C LEU A 24 19.35 -0.89 5.54
N LEU A 25 18.91 0.01 4.66
CA LEU A 25 18.83 1.45 4.92
C LEU A 25 17.74 1.82 5.94
N PHE A 26 16.55 1.24 5.77
CA PHE A 26 15.38 1.56 6.62
C PHE A 26 15.23 0.59 7.80
N GLY A 27 15.83 -0.61 7.72
CA GLY A 27 15.65 -1.69 8.70
C GLY A 27 14.36 -2.47 8.48
N GLY A 28 14.39 -3.79 8.74
CA GLY A 28 13.24 -4.68 8.55
C GLY A 28 12.02 -4.40 9.42
N ARG A 29 12.14 -3.53 10.42
CA ARG A 29 11.03 -3.13 11.30
C ARG A 29 10.29 -1.88 10.83
N LYS A 30 10.96 -0.96 10.12
CA LYS A 30 10.35 0.32 9.73
C LYS A 30 9.37 0.17 8.57
N ILE A 31 9.66 -0.70 7.61
CA ILE A 31 8.78 -0.93 6.45
C ILE A 31 7.38 -1.42 6.91
N PRO A 32 7.24 -2.48 7.74
CA PRO A 32 5.94 -2.90 8.26
C PRO A 32 5.25 -1.86 9.14
N GLU A 33 6.01 -1.11 9.93
CA GLU A 33 5.47 -0.07 10.81
C GLU A 33 4.86 1.09 10.01
N LEU A 34 5.57 1.56 8.97
CA LEU A 34 5.08 2.57 8.03
C LEU A 34 3.83 2.08 7.28
N MET A 35 3.84 0.83 6.79
CA MET A 35 2.68 0.23 6.12
C MET A 35 1.47 0.13 7.06
N ARG A 36 1.66 -0.22 8.34
CA ARG A 36 0.57 -0.25 9.32
C ARG A 36 0.04 1.15 9.61
N GLY A 37 0.91 2.16 9.68
CA GLY A 37 0.50 3.56 9.84
C GLY A 37 -0.32 4.08 8.65
N LEU A 38 0.21 3.91 7.43
CA LEU A 38 -0.47 4.26 6.18
C LEU A 38 -1.80 3.51 6.01
N GLY A 39 -1.81 2.20 6.27
CA GLY A 39 -3.02 1.38 6.16
C GLY A 39 -4.12 1.82 7.12
N LYS A 40 -3.76 2.18 8.37
CA LYS A 40 -4.71 2.77 9.32
C LYS A 40 -5.22 4.12 8.83
N GLY A 41 -4.35 5.00 8.34
CA GLY A 41 -4.73 6.31 7.79
C GLY A 41 -5.72 6.18 6.63
N ILE A 42 -5.40 5.34 5.64
CA ILE A 42 -6.28 5.05 4.50
C ILE A 42 -7.61 4.45 4.95
N SER A 43 -7.61 3.55 5.93
CA SER A 43 -8.84 2.95 6.46
C SER A 43 -9.75 3.97 7.15
N GLN A 44 -9.18 4.86 7.97
CA GLN A 44 -9.94 5.94 8.61
C GLN A 44 -10.47 6.95 7.61
N PHE A 45 -9.63 7.32 6.62
CA PHE A 45 -10.04 8.20 5.52
C PHE A 45 -11.23 7.61 4.75
N LYS A 46 -11.17 6.33 4.38
CA LYS A 46 -12.27 5.65 3.67
C LYS A 46 -13.56 5.59 4.50
N LYS A 47 -13.46 5.39 5.82
CA LYS A 47 -14.63 5.41 6.72
C LYS A 47 -15.27 6.79 6.78
N GLY A 48 -14.48 7.83 7.03
CA GLY A 48 -14.99 9.20 7.07
C GLY A 48 -15.65 9.63 5.76
N MET A 49 -15.08 9.25 4.60
CA MET A 49 -15.73 9.50 3.31
C MET A 49 -17.09 8.80 3.18
N LYS A 50 -17.21 7.57 3.69
CA LYS A 50 -18.46 6.81 3.63
C LYS A 50 -19.52 7.40 4.55
N ASP A 51 -19.15 7.77 5.77
CA ASP A 51 -20.08 8.40 6.72
C ASP A 51 -20.65 9.71 6.14
N VAL A 52 -19.80 10.52 5.49
CA VAL A 52 -20.24 11.74 4.77
C VAL A 52 -21.18 11.40 3.60
N GLU A 53 -20.88 10.36 2.82
CA GLU A 53 -21.74 9.94 1.70
C GLU A 53 -23.11 9.45 2.19
N ASP A 54 -23.16 8.74 3.32
CA ASP A 54 -24.38 8.24 3.93
C ASP A 54 -25.21 9.38 4.55
N GLU A 55 -24.57 10.38 5.19
CA GLU A 55 -25.25 11.60 5.69
C GLU A 55 -25.90 12.41 4.55
N ILE A 56 -25.22 12.58 3.42
CA ILE A 56 -25.76 13.30 2.25
C ILE A 56 -27.00 12.56 1.69
N LYS A 57 -26.97 11.22 1.65
CA LYS A 57 -28.10 10.41 1.17
C LYS A 57 -29.30 10.43 2.11
N GLU A 58 -29.10 10.51 3.42
CA GLU A 58 -30.20 10.62 4.39
C GLU A 58 -30.87 11.99 4.39
N ASP A 59 -30.14 13.08 4.12
CA ASP A 59 -30.70 14.45 4.05
C ASP A 59 -31.56 14.64 2.79
N ASP A 60 -31.21 13.99 1.67
CA ASP A 60 -32.02 14.00 0.44
C ASP A 60 -33.31 13.17 0.58
N ASN A 61 -33.30 12.06 1.34
CA ASN A 61 -34.49 11.21 1.54
C ASN A 61 -35.52 11.81 2.53
N LYS A 62 -35.11 12.79 3.35
CA LYS A 62 -35.99 13.46 4.32
C LYS A 62 -36.77 14.65 3.74
N LYS A 63 -36.53 15.02 2.48
CA LYS A 63 -37.14 16.18 1.81
C LYS A 63 -38.22 15.82 0.78
N GLU A 64 -38.52 14.53 0.59
CA GLU A 64 -39.76 14.03 -0.04
C GLU A 64 -40.81 13.66 1.01
#